data_AF-A0A927JML8-F1
#
_entry.id   AF-A0A927JML8-F1
#
_cell.length_a   1.000
_cell.length_b   1.000
_cell.length_c   1.000
_cell.angle_alpha   90.00
_cell.angle_beta   90.00
_cell.angle_gamma   90.00
#
_symmetry.space_group_name_H-M   'P 1'
#
loop_
_entity.id
_entity.type
_entity.pdbx_description
1 polymer ?
#
loop_
_entity_poly.entity_id
_entity_poly.type
_entity_poly.pdbx_seq_one_letter_code
_entity_poly.pdbx_strand_id
1 'polypeptide(L)' 'MTAIGDITKRKRPPQTGQPILVRLQPDQLATLDAWINRQAGDVSRPEAVRQLLATALRGVVE' A
#
# COMPACT_ATOMS: atom_id res chain seq x y z
N MET A 1 -40.53 -5.06 23.18
CA MET A 1 -39.34 -4.23 22.87
C MET A 1 -38.19 -5.19 22.62
N THR A 2 -37.92 -5.53 21.36
CA THR A 2 -36.88 -6.52 21.01
C THR A 2 -35.69 -5.76 20.44
N ALA A 3 -34.58 -5.73 21.19
CA ALA A 3 -33.35 -5.10 20.75
C ALA A 3 -32.67 -5.97 19.69
N ILE A 4 -32.61 -5.50 18.45
CA ILE A 4 -31.82 -6.13 17.38
C ILE A 4 -30.38 -5.65 17.55
N GLY A 5 -29.59 -6.43 18.29
CA GLY A 5 -28.16 -6.21 18.44
C GLY A 5 -27.37 -7.23 17.63
N ASP A 6 -27.28 -7.05 16.31
CA ASP A 6 -26.26 -7.75 15.52
C ASP A 6 -25.44 -6.75 14.71
N ILE A 7 -24.51 -6.09 15.40
CA ILE A 7 -23.39 -5.41 14.77
C ILE A 7 -22.19 -6.30 15.01
N THR A 8 -22.01 -7.30 14.13
CA THR A 8 -20.81 -8.14 14.16
C THR A 8 -19.60 -7.23 13.90
N LYS A 9 -18.72 -7.05 14.90
CA LYS A 9 -17.46 -6.32 14.72
C LYS A 9 -16.62 -7.07 13.69
N ARG A 10 -16.62 -6.60 12.43
CA ARG A 10 -15.76 -7.14 11.37
C ARG A 10 -14.30 -7.02 11.82
N LYS A 11 -13.70 -8.15 12.20
CA LYS A 11 -12.28 -8.25 12.54
C LYS A 11 -11.51 -7.86 11.28
N ARG A 12 -10.74 -6.77 11.34
CA ARG A 12 -9.87 -6.38 10.23
C ARG A 12 -8.92 -7.54 9.94
N PRO A 13 -8.67 -7.87 8.66
CA PRO A 13 -7.69 -8.90 8.33
C PRO A 13 -6.35 -8.58 9.00
N PRO A 14 -5.58 -9.61 9.39
CA PRO A 14 -4.27 -9.40 9.99
C PRO A 14 -3.43 -8.51 9.08
N GLN A 15 -2.83 -7.45 9.63
CA GLN A 15 -1.93 -6.58 8.89
C GLN A 15 -0.68 -7.38 8.53
N THR A 16 -0.63 -7.90 7.31
CA THR A 16 0.56 -8.56 6.76
C THR A 16 1.57 -7.48 6.37
N GLY A 17 2.44 -7.11 7.31
CA GLY A 17 3.57 -6.22 7.09
C GLY A 17 3.83 -5.22 8.22
N GLN A 18 5.10 -4.86 8.41
CA GLN A 18 5.50 -3.82 9.35
C GLN A 18 5.33 -2.44 8.69
N PRO A 19 4.64 -1.46 9.31
CA PRO A 19 4.49 -0.14 8.73
C PRO A 19 5.85 0.58 8.69
N ILE A 20 6.22 1.08 7.51
CA ILE A 20 7.37 1.96 7.33
C ILE A 20 6.82 3.34 7.01
N LEU A 21 7.06 4.32 7.89
CA LEU A 21 6.63 5.69 7.68
C LEU A 21 7.79 6.47 7.03
N VAL A 22 7.65 6.78 5.74
CA VAL A 22 8.65 7.55 4.98
C VAL A 22 8.06 8.90 4.61
N ARG A 23 8.79 9.97 4.90
CA ARG A 23 8.46 11.31 4.41
C ARG A 23 9.14 11.51 3.06
N LEU A 24 8.34 11.58 2.00
CA LEU A 24 8.81 11.87 0.65
C LEU A 24 8.62 13.36 0.33
N GLN A 25 9.55 13.91 -0.45
CA GLN A 25 9.42 15.27 -0.99
C GLN A 25 8.26 15.31 -2.00
N PRO A 26 7.58 16.46 -2.20
CA PRO A 26 6.40 16.55 -3.06
C PRO A 26 6.69 16.16 -4.52
N ASP A 27 7.89 16.46 -5.02
CA ASP A 27 8.33 16.09 -6.37
C ASP A 27 8.43 14.56 -6.57
N GLN A 28 9.00 13.88 -5.57
CA GLN A 28 9.12 12.42 -5.57
C GLN A 28 7.74 11.76 -5.44
N LEU A 29 6.84 12.36 -4.64
CA LEU A 29 5.48 11.88 -4.49
C LEU A 29 4.70 12.01 -5.82
N ALA A 30 4.80 13.16 -6.50
CA ALA A 30 4.18 13.37 -7.80
C ALA A 30 4.68 12.36 -8.85
N THR A 31 5.99 12.08 -8.84
CA THR A 31 6.59 11.07 -9.73
C THR A 31 6.05 9.66 -9.44
N LEU A 32 5.90 9.31 -8.16
CA LEU A 32 5.32 8.03 -7.73
C LEU A 32 3.85 7.92 -8.16
N ASP A 33 3.02 8.94 -7.91
CA ASP A 33 1.61 8.96 -8.33
C ASP A 33 1.48 8.87 -9.86
N ALA A 34 2.34 9.56 -10.63
CA ALA A 34 2.36 9.45 -12.10
C ALA A 34 2.79 8.07 -12.59
N TRP A 35 3.67 7.37 -11.86
CA TRP A 35 4.00 5.98 -12.14
C TRP A 35 2.82 5.05 -11.83
N ILE A 36 2.15 5.22 -10.69
CA ILE A 36 0.95 4.45 -10.30
C ILE A 36 -0.13 4.55 -11.36
N ASN A 37 -0.43 5.76 -11.85
CA ASN A 37 -1.45 6.00 -12.88
C ASN A 37 -1.16 5.30 -14.22
N ARG A 38 0.09 4.92 -14.48
CA ARG A 38 0.47 4.21 -15.70
C ARG A 38 0.33 2.69 -15.57
N GLN A 39 0.15 2.17 -14.36
CA GLN A 39 -0.01 0.74 -14.13
C GLN A 39 -1.44 0.31 -14.47
N ALA A 40 -1.58 -0.83 -15.16
CA ALA A 40 -2.88 -1.42 -15.46
C ALA A 40 -3.47 -2.06 -14.19
N GLY A 41 -4.05 -1.25 -13.32
CA GLY A 41 -4.69 -1.69 -12.08
C GLY A 41 -4.69 -0.60 -11.01
N ASP A 42 -5.64 -0.68 -10.08
CA ASP A 42 -5.73 0.19 -8.91
C ASP A 42 -4.65 -0.19 -7.89
N VAL A 43 -3.38 0.08 -8.23
CA VAL A 43 -2.24 -0.22 -7.38
C VAL A 43 -2.18 0.81 -6.27
N SER A 44 -2.41 0.37 -5.03
CA SER A 44 -2.26 1.26 -3.87
C SER A 44 -0.82 1.76 -3.72
N ARG A 45 -0.64 3.00 -3.21
CA ARG A 45 0.69 3.58 -2.93
C ARG A 45 1.68 2.63 -2.23
N PRO A 46 1.31 1.89 -1.15
CA PRO A 46 2.25 0.97 -0.53
C PRO A 46 2.60 -0.23 -1.42
N GLU A 47 1.68 -0.72 -2.25
CA GLU A 47 1.98 -1.79 -3.22
C GLU A 47 2.92 -1.31 -4.32
N ALA A 48 2.73 -0.09 -4.81
CA ALA A 48 3.59 0.53 -5.80
C ALA A 48 5.05 0.61 -5.31
N VAL A 49 5.24 1.07 -4.07
CA VAL A 49 6.57 1.13 -3.45
C VAL A 49 7.18 -0.27 -3.30
N ARG A 50 6.39 -1.29 -2.91
CA ARG A 50 6.89 -2.68 -2.82
C ARG A 50 7.36 -3.23 -4.15
N GLN A 51 6.61 -2.99 -5.23
CA GLN A 51 7.00 -3.42 -6.58
C GLN A 51 8.29 -2.72 -7.02
N LEU A 52 8.38 -1.40 -6.84
CA LEU A 52 9.58 -0.63 -7.17
C LEU A 52 10.81 -1.12 -6.38
N LEU A 53 10.66 -1.39 -5.08
CA LEU A 53 11.74 -1.95 -4.27
C LEU A 53 12.16 -3.34 -4.74
N ALA A 54 11.20 -4.22 -5.05
CA ALA A 54 11.48 -5.56 -5.55
C ALA A 54 12.22 -5.52 -6.90
N THR A 55 11.89 -4.58 -7.78
CA THR A 55 12.59 -4.38 -9.06
C THR A 55 13.97 -3.79 -8.86
N ALA A 56 14.11 -2.74 -8.04
CA ALA A 56 15.37 -2.04 -7.82
C ALA A 56 16.41 -2.89 -7.07
N LEU A 57 15.98 -3.68 -6.08
CA LEU A 57 16.87 -4.51 -5.28
C LEU A 57 17.24 -5.84 -5.94
N ARG A 58 16.51 -6.26 -6.98
CA ARG A 58 16.80 -7.51 -7.70
C ARG A 58 18.23 -7.55 -8.24
N GLY A 59 18.74 -6.43 -8.78
CA GLY A 59 20.09 -6.35 -9.33
C GLY A 59 21.18 -5.97 -8.33
N VAL A 60 20.86 -5.80 -7.05
CA VAL A 60 21.81 -5.40 -5.99
C VAL A 60 22.25 -6.60 -5.13
N VAL A 61 21.49 -7.69 -5.17
CA VAL A 61 21.67 -8.87 -4.31
C VAL A 61 22.21 -10.08 -5.10
N GLU A 62 22.62 -9.88 -6.36
CA GLU A 62 23.32 -10.88 -7.18
C GLU A 62 24.85 -10.79 -7.03
#